data_AF-A0A2R6J197-F1
#
_entry.id   AF-A0A2R6J197-F1
#
_cell.length_a   1.000
_cell.length_b   1.000
_cell.length_c   1.000
_cell.angle_alpha   90.00
_cell.angle_beta   90.00
_cell.angle_gamma   90.00
#
_symmetry.space_group_name_H-M   'P 1'
#
loop_
_entity.id
_entity.type
_entity.pdbx_description
1 polymer ?
#
loop_
_entity_poly.entity_id
_entity_poly.type
_entity_poly.pdbx_seq_one_letter_code
_entity_poly.pdbx_strand_id
1 'polypeptide(L)'
;MSENGGGRKNLRMPDEDEVFAVVTEMLGANRVRVRCMDGVERTARIPGRMQKRVWIREDDVVLVEPWDWQDEKADVVWRYDKQDADQLREEGHITGSV
;
A
#
# COMPACT_ATOMS: atom_id res chain seq x y z
N MET A 1 -24.24 21.22 3.41
CA MET A 1 -24.85 19.93 3.04
C MET A 1 -23.70 18.97 2.76
N SER A 2 -23.45 18.01 3.66
CA SER A 2 -22.54 16.90 3.39
C SER A 2 -23.32 15.89 2.57
N GLU A 3 -23.05 15.85 1.27
CA GLU A 3 -23.62 14.83 0.40
C GLU A 3 -23.07 13.47 0.82
N ASN A 4 -24.00 12.57 1.16
CA ASN A 4 -23.76 11.15 1.39
C ASN A 4 -23.11 10.53 0.15
N GLY A 5 -22.12 9.66 0.37
CA GLY A 5 -21.48 8.91 -0.72
C GLY A 5 -20.86 7.61 -0.24
N GLY A 6 -21.66 6.74 0.41
CA GLY A 6 -21.36 5.31 0.53
C GLY A 6 -21.45 4.62 -0.83
N GLY A 7 -20.66 5.08 -1.79
CA GLY A 7 -20.54 4.57 -3.14
C GLY A 7 -19.09 4.18 -3.39
N ARG A 8 -18.89 2.97 -3.90
CA ARG A 8 -17.60 2.42 -4.33
C ARG A 8 -16.81 3.48 -5.08
N LYS A 9 -15.64 3.88 -4.55
CA LYS A 9 -14.74 4.80 -5.24
C LYS A 9 -14.01 4.02 -6.32
N ASN A 10 -13.68 4.68 -7.43
CA ASN A 10 -12.81 4.09 -8.44
C ASN A 10 -11.38 4.14 -7.92
N LEU A 11 -10.97 3.09 -7.20
CA LEU A 11 -9.65 2.98 -6.60
C LEU A 11 -8.61 2.68 -7.67
N ARG A 12 -7.40 3.22 -7.49
CA ARG A 12 -6.26 2.85 -8.33
C ARG A 12 -6.00 1.36 -8.16
N MET A 13 -5.85 0.63 -9.25
CA MET A 13 -5.38 -0.76 -9.25
C MET A 13 -3.89 -0.79 -9.57
N PRO A 14 -3.15 -1.82 -9.12
CA PRO A 14 -1.75 -2.00 -9.48
C PRO A 14 -1.61 -2.15 -11.00
N ASP A 15 -0.57 -1.51 -11.54
CA ASP A 15 -0.05 -1.76 -12.89
C ASP A 15 0.75 -3.10 -12.94
N GLU A 16 1.28 -3.47 -14.11
CA GLU A 16 1.95 -4.78 -14.33
C GLU A 16 3.14 -5.04 -13.39
N ASP A 17 3.85 -3.98 -12.99
CA ASP A 17 5.02 -4.01 -12.12
C ASP A 17 4.73 -3.55 -10.68
N GLU A 18 3.46 -3.35 -10.32
CA GLU A 18 3.04 -2.94 -8.98
C GLU A 18 2.33 -4.07 -8.25
N VAL A 19 2.50 -4.12 -6.93
CA VAL A 19 1.80 -5.07 -6.06
C VAL A 19 1.17 -4.37 -4.87
N PHE A 20 -0.02 -4.84 -4.51
CA PHE A 20 -0.60 -4.48 -3.23
C PHE A 20 0.27 -5.00 -2.09
N ALA A 21 0.45 -4.19 -1.07
CA ALA A 21 1.14 -4.58 0.14
C ALA A 21 0.55 -3.91 1.38
N VAL A 22 0.73 -4.56 2.53
CA VAL A 22 0.34 -4.02 3.83
C VAL A 22 1.60 -3.70 4.61
N VAL A 23 1.66 -2.52 5.21
CA VAL A 23 2.78 -2.12 6.07
C VAL A 23 2.74 -2.94 7.35
N THR A 24 3.78 -3.73 7.59
CA THR A 24 3.89 -4.58 8.79
C THR A 24 4.68 -3.89 9.89
N GLU A 25 5.74 -3.16 9.54
CA GLU A 25 6.65 -2.56 10.52
C GLU A 25 7.34 -1.31 9.97
N MET A 26 7.56 -0.31 10.82
CA MET A 26 8.31 0.90 10.49
C MET A 26 9.80 0.73 10.79
N LEU A 27 10.63 0.54 9.76
CA LEU A 27 12.08 0.35 9.93
C LEU A 27 12.86 1.66 10.16
N GLY A 28 12.25 2.81 9.88
CA GLY A 28 12.89 4.12 9.96
C GLY A 28 13.75 4.44 8.73
N ALA A 29 14.40 5.61 8.73
CA ALA A 29 15.22 6.10 7.60
C ALA A 29 14.52 6.04 6.23
N ASN A 30 13.22 6.37 6.19
CA ASN A 30 12.35 6.32 5.00
C ASN A 30 12.15 4.91 4.44
N ARG A 31 12.30 3.88 5.27
CA ARG A 31 12.05 2.48 4.92
C ARG A 31 10.98 1.90 5.83
N VAL A 32 10.16 1.04 5.25
CA VAL A 32 9.12 0.28 5.94
C VAL A 32 9.19 -1.16 5.47
N ARG A 33 8.81 -2.09 6.34
CA ARG A 33 8.59 -3.48 5.97
C ARG A 33 7.15 -3.61 5.51
N VAL A 34 6.97 -4.23 4.35
CA VAL A 34 5.66 -4.47 3.76
C VAL A 34 5.51 -5.95 3.48
N ARG A 35 4.30 -6.47 3.69
CA ARG A 35 3.90 -7.78 3.24
C ARG A 35 3.12 -7.62 1.96
N CYS A 36 3.69 -8.08 0.86
CA CYS A 36 3.07 -8.03 -0.45
C CYS A 36 2.05 -9.16 -0.59
N MET A 37 1.04 -8.94 -1.44
CA MET A 37 -0.03 -9.91 -1.68
C MET A 37 0.43 -11.16 -2.45
N ASP A 38 1.63 -11.14 -3.02
CA ASP A 38 2.30 -12.30 -3.61
C ASP A 38 2.93 -13.25 -2.57
N GLY A 39 2.87 -12.90 -1.29
CA GLY A 39 3.40 -13.69 -0.18
C GLY A 39 4.84 -13.36 0.20
N VAL A 40 5.47 -12.38 -0.46
CA VAL A 40 6.85 -11.96 -0.17
C VAL A 40 6.85 -10.75 0.76
N GLU A 41 7.72 -10.75 1.76
CA GLU A 41 7.95 -9.58 2.60
C GLU A 41 9.12 -8.76 2.06
N ARG A 42 8.86 -7.49 1.74
CA ARG A 42 9.82 -6.58 1.10
C ARG A 42 10.12 -5.39 2.00
N THR A 43 11.30 -4.82 1.80
CA THR A 43 11.65 -3.52 2.37
C THR A 43 11.30 -2.44 1.36
N ALA A 44 10.20 -1.72 1.61
CA ALA A 44 9.76 -0.63 0.75
C ALA A 44 10.39 0.70 1.18
N ARG A 45 10.89 1.47 0.22
CA ARG A 45 11.39 2.82 0.42
C ARG A 45 10.28 3.82 0.14
N ILE A 46 10.15 4.82 1.01
CA ILE A 46 9.18 5.90 0.86
C ILE A 46 9.88 7.07 0.13
N PRO A 47 9.44 7.45 -1.09
CA PRO A 47 9.99 8.61 -1.77
C PRO A 47 9.77 9.88 -0.95
N GLY A 48 10.77 10.76 -0.88
CA GLY A 48 10.69 11.99 -0.06
C GLY A 48 9.51 12.92 -0.43
N ARG A 49 9.04 12.87 -1.69
CA ARG A 49 7.82 13.60 -2.11
C ARG A 49 6.55 13.04 -1.45
N MET A 50 6.52 11.74 -1.17
CA MET A 50 5.39 11.07 -0.52
C MET A 50 5.43 11.32 0.98
N GLN A 51 6.59 11.19 1.61
CA GLN A 51 6.75 11.43 3.05
C GLN A 51 6.27 12.82 3.51
N LYS A 52 6.41 13.84 2.66
CA LYS A 52 5.93 15.20 2.97
C LYS A 52 4.41 15.38 2.90
N ARG A 53 3.70 14.48 2.21
CA ARG A 53 2.27 14.62 1.88
C ARG A 53 1.41 13.57 2.56
N VAL A 54 1.97 12.39 2.82
CA VAL A 54 1.24 11.22 3.29
C VAL A 54 1.95 10.67 4.51
N TRP A 55 1.17 10.43 5.56
CA TRP A 55 1.67 9.81 6.77
C TRP A 55 1.36 8.31 6.73
N ILE A 56 2.40 7.51 6.52
CA ILE A 56 2.30 6.05 6.48
C ILE A 56 2.50 5.50 7.90
N ARG A 57 1.64 4.57 8.31
CA ARG A 57 1.74 3.85 9.58
C ARG A 57 1.65 2.34 9.36
N GLU A 58 1.89 1.58 10.42
CA GLU A 58 1.64 0.14 10.46
C GLU A 58 0.15 -0.13 10.16
N ASP A 59 -0.13 -1.25 9.49
CA ASP A 59 -1.44 -1.68 8.99
C ASP A 59 -2.02 -0.89 7.80
N ASP A 60 -1.35 0.19 7.35
CA ASP A 60 -1.75 0.89 6.13
C ASP A 60 -1.56 0.00 4.88
N VAL A 61 -2.52 0.09 3.96
CA VAL A 61 -2.44 -0.55 2.65
C VAL A 61 -1.79 0.39 1.65
N VAL A 62 -0.80 -0.13 0.93
CA VAL A 62 0.02 0.63 -0.02
C VAL A 62 0.19 -0.14 -1.34
N LEU A 63 0.47 0.59 -2.41
CA LEU A 63 1.06 0.02 -3.63
C LEU A 63 2.57 0.15 -3.54
N VAL A 64 3.25 -0.95 -3.85
CA VAL A 64 4.69 -0.99 -3.94
C VAL A 64 5.13 -1.51 -5.30
N GLU A 65 6.19 -0.92 -5.83
CA GLU A 65 6.85 -1.31 -7.07
C GLU A 65 8.16 -2.04 -6.69
N PRO A 66 8.21 -3.38 -6.73
CA PRO A 66 9.45 -4.13 -6.50
C PRO A 66 10.53 -3.75 -7.53
N TRP A 67 11.79 -3.84 -7.12
CA TRP A 67 12.91 -3.56 -8.00
C TRP A 67 13.24 -4.76 -8.89
N ASP A 68 13.44 -4.54 -10.19
CA ASP A 68 13.75 -5.59 -11.17
C ASP A 68 14.98 -6.42 -10.82
N TRP A 69 15.96 -5.82 -10.12
CA TRP A 69 17.23 -6.47 -9.76
C TRP A 69 17.29 -6.97 -8.32
N GLN A 70 16.34 -6.60 -7.46
CA GLN A 70 16.32 -7.01 -6.05
C GLN A 70 14.90 -7.07 -5.52
N ASP A 71 14.30 -8.26 -5.63
CA ASP A 71 12.92 -8.52 -5.21
C ASP A 71 12.67 -8.24 -3.72
N GLU A 72 13.69 -8.30 -2.86
CA GLU A 72 13.58 -7.93 -1.44
C GLU A 72 13.32 -6.43 -1.21
N LYS A 73 13.48 -5.59 -2.24
CA LYS A 73 13.31 -4.14 -2.16
C LYS A 73 12.21 -3.67 -3.10
N ALA A 74 11.51 -2.64 -2.66
CA ALA A 74 10.48 -1.98 -3.44
C ALA A 74 10.47 -0.47 -3.15
N ASP A 75 9.81 0.31 -3.99
CA ASP A 75 9.45 1.70 -3.70
C ASP A 75 7.94 1.82 -3.47
N VAL A 76 7.53 2.65 -2.50
CA VAL A 76 6.11 2.92 -2.25
C VAL A 76 5.62 3.96 -3.24
N VAL A 77 4.60 3.59 -4.03
CA VAL A 77 4.03 4.47 -5.07
C VAL A 77 2.75 5.15 -4.59
N TRP A 78 1.90 4.41 -3.87
CA TRP A 78 0.60 4.90 -3.42
C TRP A 78 0.25 4.38 -2.04
N ARG A 79 -0.61 5.12 -1.32
CA ARG A 79 -1.18 4.70 -0.03
C ARG A 79 -2.68 4.92 -0.08
N TYR A 80 -3.42 3.89 0.29
CA TYR A 80 -4.87 3.92 0.38
C TYR A 80 -5.29 4.43 1.75
N ASP A 81 -6.33 5.26 1.78
CA ASP A 81 -6.99 5.60 3.03
C ASP A 81 -7.73 4.39 3.59
N LYS A 82 -8.05 4.43 4.89
CA LYS A 82 -8.71 3.31 5.57
C LYS A 82 -9.98 2.84 4.85
N GLN A 83 -10.80 3.76 4.35
CA GLN A 83 -12.02 3.45 3.61
C GLN A 83 -11.73 2.77 2.26
N ASP A 84 -10.66 3.18 1.58
CA ASP A 84 -10.26 2.62 0.29
C ASP A 84 -9.70 1.21 0.49
N ALA A 85 -8.89 1.04 1.55
CA ALA A 85 -8.38 -0.26 1.97
C ALA A 85 -9.51 -1.22 2.37
N ASP A 86 -10.56 -0.73 3.03
CA ASP A 86 -11.75 -1.53 3.38
C ASP A 86 -12.46 -2.01 2.11
N GLN A 87 -12.69 -1.09 1.16
CA GLN A 87 -13.28 -1.44 -0.13
C GLN A 87 -12.43 -2.48 -0.89
N LEU A 88 -11.10 -2.35 -0.94
CA LEU A 88 -10.22 -3.36 -1.56
C LEU A 88 -10.31 -4.74 -0.87
N ARG A 89 -10.53 -4.77 0.45
CA ARG A 89 -10.78 -6.03 1.19
C ARG A 89 -12.14 -6.61 0.83
N GLU A 90 -13.18 -5.78 0.78
CA GLU A 90 -14.54 -6.20 0.40
C GLU A 90 -14.61 -6.71 -1.05
N GLU A 91 -13.84 -6.12 -1.95
CA GLU A 91 -13.73 -6.53 -3.36
C GLU A 91 -12.84 -7.77 -3.55
N GLY A 92 -12.14 -8.22 -2.50
CA GLY A 92 -11.29 -9.41 -2.52
C GLY A 92 -9.92 -9.21 -3.16
N HIS A 93 -9.51 -7.95 -3.41
CA HIS A 93 -8.21 -7.61 -3.98
C HIS A 93 -7.05 -7.78 -2.98
N ILE A 94 -7.34 -7.59 -1.68
CA ILE A 94 -6.37 -7.83 -0.62
C ILE A 94 -6.93 -8.82 0.42
N THR A 95 -6.24 -9.94 0.58
CA THR A 95 -6.43 -10.89 1.68
C THR A 95 -5.69 -10.37 2.91
N GLY A 96 -6.33 -9.49 3.67
CA GLY A 96 -5.95 -9.30 5.06
C GLY A 96 -6.44 -10.52 5.84
N SER A 97 -5.54 -11.34 6.37
CA SER A 97 -5.93 -12.46 7.22
C SER A 97 -6.74 -11.94 8.41
N VAL A 98 -8.01 -12.35 8.45
CA VAL A 98 -8.80 -12.43 9.68
C VAL A 98 -8.20 -13.44 10.65
#